data_AF-R8H6M7-F1
#
_entry.id   AF-R8H6M7-F1
#
_cell.length_a   1.000
_cell.length_b   1.000
_cell.length_c   1.000
_cell.angle_alpha   90.00
_cell.angle_beta   90.00
_cell.angle_gamma   90.00
#
_symmetry.space_group_name_H-M   'P 1'
#
loop_
_entity.id
_entity.type
_entity.pdbx_description
1 polymer ?
#
loop_
_entity_poly.entity_id
_entity_poly.type
_entity_poly.pdbx_seq_one_letter_code
_entity_poly.pdbx_strand_id
1 'polypeptide(L)' 'MNVFQCMGAKPIIAVETSYAEPMIAMVGAGLGITLLPETALQ' A
#
# COMPACT_ATOMS: atom_id res chain seq x y z
N MET A 1 0.51 -1.53 -12.43
CA MET A 1 0.79 -0.16 -11.95
C MET A 1 -0.17 0.91 -12.50
N ASN A 2 -1.29 0.54 -13.16
CA ASN A 2 -2.24 1.50 -13.74
C ASN A 2 -3.03 2.33 -12.71
N VAL A 3 -3.22 1.82 -11.50
CA VAL A 3 -4.02 2.47 -10.44
C VAL A 3 -3.52 3.86 -10.02
N PHE A 4 -2.19 4.06 -10.01
CA PHE A 4 -1.60 5.34 -9.60
C PHE A 4 -1.37 6.31 -10.77
N GLN A 5 -1.56 5.87 -12.02
CA GLN A 5 -1.29 6.72 -13.19
C GLN A 5 -2.22 7.93 -13.28
N CYS A 6 -3.46 7.81 -12.79
CA CYS A 6 -4.44 8.91 -12.78
C CYS A 6 -4.20 9.95 -11.69
N MET A 7 -3.25 9.72 -10.77
CA MET A 7 -3.01 10.61 -9.61
C MET A 7 -1.95 11.70 -9.88
N GLY A 8 -1.38 11.77 -11.09
CA GLY A 8 -0.26 12.68 -11.39
C GLY A 8 1.00 12.38 -10.56
N ALA A 9 1.02 11.24 -9.87
CA ALA A 9 2.10 10.81 -9.00
C ALA A 9 2.82 9.61 -9.63
N LYS A 10 4.16 9.60 -9.52
CA LYS A 10 4.98 8.44 -9.87
C LYS A 10 5.28 7.67 -8.59
N PRO A 11 4.51 6.61 -8.26
CA PRO A 11 4.77 5.85 -7.04
C PRO A 11 6.15 5.18 -7.11
N ILE A 12 6.78 5.06 -5.95
CA ILE A 12 8.01 4.28 -5.74
C ILE A 12 7.64 3.13 -4.82
N ILE A 13 8.12 1.93 -5.15
CA ILE A 13 7.96 0.75 -4.29
C ILE A 13 9.00 0.86 -3.17
N ALA A 14 8.55 1.20 -1.96
CA ALA A 14 9.42 1.23 -0.79
C ALA A 14 9.61 -0.17 -0.17
N VAL A 15 8.56 -0.99 -0.21
CA VAL A 15 8.53 -2.37 0.33
C VAL A 15 7.58 -3.22 -0.50
N GLU A 16 7.92 -4.49 -0.70
CA GLU A 16 7.07 -5.50 -1.34
C GLU A 16 6.88 -6.70 -0.41
N THR A 17 5.64 -7.14 -0.24
CA THR A 17 5.28 -8.31 0.58
C THR A 17 3.98 -8.92 0.09
N SER A 18 3.82 -10.22 0.29
CA SER A 18 2.59 -10.95 -0.05
C SER A 18 1.55 -10.94 1.08
N TYR A 19 1.88 -10.43 2.26
CA TYR A 19 1.01 -10.47 3.45
C TYR A 19 0.47 -9.08 3.80
N ALA A 20 -0.81 -9.03 4.22
CA ALA A 20 -1.49 -7.79 4.55
C ALA A 20 -1.07 -7.23 5.92
N GLU A 21 -0.85 -8.10 6.91
CA GLU A 21 -0.48 -7.74 8.27
C GLU A 21 0.77 -6.84 8.35
N PRO A 22 1.91 -7.19 7.72
CA PRO A 22 3.07 -6.30 7.72
C PRO A 22 2.82 -4.99 6.95
N MET A 23 2.01 -5.01 5.89
CA MET A 23 1.63 -3.79 5.16
C MET A 23 0.83 -2.83 6.02
N ILE A 24 -0.14 -3.34 6.79
CA ILE A 24 -0.96 -2.54 7.71
C ILE A 24 -0.09 -1.90 8.79
N ALA A 25 0.81 -2.68 9.40
CA ALA A 25 1.74 -2.16 10.42
C ALA A 25 2.65 -1.06 9.86
N MET A 26 3.18 -1.25 8.64
CA MET A 26 4.04 -0.27 7.96
C MET A 26 3.31 1.04 7.66
N VAL A 27 2.10 0.96 7.10
CA VAL A 27 1.30 2.17 6.80
C VAL A 27 0.84 2.85 8.09
N GLY A 28 0.46 2.09 9.12
CA GLY A 28 0.15 2.63 10.46
C GLY A 28 1.33 3.37 11.10
N ALA A 29 2.56 2.98 10.77
CA ALA A 29 3.78 3.67 11.18
C ALA A 29 4.20 4.84 10.26
N GLY A 30 3.42 5.15 9.22
CA GLY A 30 3.68 6.26 8.29
C GLY A 30 4.57 5.91 7.09
N LEU A 31 4.83 4.62 6.82
CA LEU A 31 5.64 4.19 5.68
C LEU A 31 4.83 4.18 4.37
N GLY A 32 4.41 5.37 3.94
CA GLY A 32 3.69 5.56 2.69
C GLY A 32 2.23 5.13 2.73
N ILE A 33 1.73 4.65 1.59
CA ILE A 33 0.34 4.22 1.41
C ILE A 33 0.30 2.83 0.79
N THR A 34 -0.77 2.07 1.08
CA THR A 34 -1.03 0.75 0.50
C THR A 34 -2.47 0.66 0.00
N LEU A 35 -2.73 -0.30 -0.89
CA LEU A 35 -4.06 -0.66 -1.36
C LEU A 35 -4.33 -2.11 -0.94
N LEU A 36 -5.34 -2.31 -0.10
CA LEU A 36 -5.73 -3.63 0.42
C LEU A 36 -7.21 -3.90 0.12
N PRO A 37 -7.61 -5.18 -0.05
CA PRO A 37 -9.01 -5.55 -0.04
C PRO A 37 -9.64 -5.17 1.31
N GLU A 38 -10.90 -4.76 1.30
CA GLU A 38 -11.62 -4.36 2.53
C GLU A 38 -11.62 -5.48 3.59
N THR A 39 -11.69 -6.75 3.17
CA THR A 39 -11.65 -7.92 4.05
C THR A 39 -10.35 -8.07 4.83
N ALA A 40 -9.26 -7.43 4.41
CA ALA A 40 -7.99 -7.47 5.12
C ALA A 40 -7.91 -6.47 6.30
N LEU A 41 -8.91 -5.59 6.44
CA LEU A 41 -8.99 -4.57 7.48
C LEU A 41 -10.05 -4.87 8.55
N GLN A 42 -10.70 -6.03 8.49
CA GLN A 42 -11.69 -6.52 9.47
C GLN A 42 -11.00 -7.25 10.63
#